data_AF-A0A5R2MTC9-F1
#
_entry.id   AF-A0A5R2MTC9-F1
#
_cell.length_a   1.000
_cell.length_b   1.000
_cell.length_c   1.000
_cell.angle_alpha   90.00
_cell.angle_beta   90.00
_cell.angle_gamma   90.00
#
_symmetry.space_group_name_H-M   'P 1'
#
loop_
_entity.id
_entity.type
_entity.pdbx_description
1 polymer ?
#
loop_
_entity_poly.entity_id
_entity_poly.type
_entity_poly.pdbx_seq_one_letter_code
_entity_poly.pdbx_strand_id
1 'polypeptide(L)'
;FVDPHAVFLFVEAAEVPAVADRFQAVPFDIDNVFWSHRGERCTFDTMIEEFGLESQALDRLATIVRAADTARLDLVPQAAGFLAASLGLSRMFRDDLE
;
A
#
# COMPACT_ATOMS: atom_id res chain seq x y z
N PHE A 1 1.32 1.44 15.97
CA PHE A 1 1.32 2.88 15.64
C PHE A 1 2.40 3.09 14.60
N VAL A 2 2.09 3.77 13.50
CA VAL A 2 3.09 4.13 12.47
C VAL A 2 3.94 5.26 13.02
N ASP A 3 5.27 5.19 12.87
CA ASP A 3 6.17 6.23 13.38
C ASP A 3 5.87 7.58 12.70
N PRO A 4 5.51 8.63 13.46
CA PRO A 4 5.18 9.94 12.90
C PRO A 4 6.41 10.67 12.32
N HIS A 5 7.61 10.17 12.59
CA HIS A 5 8.87 10.68 12.03
C HIS A 5 9.40 9.80 10.90
N ALA A 6 8.63 8.80 10.44
CA ALA A 6 9.03 7.96 9.32
C ALA A 6 9.27 8.82 8.07
N VAL A 7 10.34 8.50 7.34
CA VAL A 7 10.67 9.10 6.06
C VAL A 7 10.48 8.06 4.97
N PHE A 8 9.76 8.43 3.92
CA PHE A 8 9.56 7.59 2.75
C PHE A 8 10.54 8.00 1.65
N LEU A 9 11.18 7.00 1.04
CA LEU A 9 12.08 7.19 -0.10
C LEU A 9 11.39 6.63 -1.34
N PHE A 10 11.08 7.49 -2.30
CA PHE A 10 10.50 7.11 -3.59
C PHE A 10 11.62 7.01 -4.62
N VAL A 11 11.82 5.82 -5.17
CA VAL A 11 12.87 5.49 -6.14
C VAL A 11 12.32 4.51 -7.18
N GLU A 12 13.02 4.32 -8.28
CA GLU A 12 12.63 3.31 -9.27
C GLU A 12 12.68 1.90 -8.66
N ALA A 13 11.78 1.01 -9.08
CA ALA A 13 11.66 -0.33 -8.48
C ALA A 13 12.98 -1.13 -8.49
N ALA A 14 13.79 -0.96 -9.54
CA ALA A 14 15.10 -1.59 -9.66
C ALA A 14 16.15 -1.06 -8.67
N GLU A 15 15.95 0.15 -8.14
CA GLU A 15 16.86 0.82 -7.21
C GLU A 15 16.55 0.50 -5.74
N VAL A 16 15.33 0.03 -5.45
CA VAL A 16 14.86 -0.23 -4.08
C VAL A 16 15.84 -1.08 -3.27
N PRO A 17 16.39 -2.22 -3.76
CA PRO A 17 17.31 -3.02 -2.96
C PRO A 17 18.59 -2.27 -2.57
N ALA A 18 19.17 -1.50 -3.50
CA ALA A 18 20.39 -0.74 -3.26
C ALA A 18 20.16 0.44 -2.30
N VAL A 19 19.01 1.11 -2.43
CA VAL A 19 18.61 2.22 -1.56
C VAL A 19 18.30 1.69 -0.15
N ALA A 20 17.59 0.57 -0.04
CA ALA A 20 17.28 -0.05 1.24
C ALA A 20 18.55 -0.47 2.00
N ASP A 21 19.51 -1.10 1.32
CA ASP A 21 20.80 -1.44 1.92
C ASP A 21 21.56 -0.18 2.39
N ARG A 22 21.64 0.84 1.52
CA ARG A 22 22.37 2.07 1.83
C ARG A 22 21.79 2.84 3.02
N PHE A 23 20.46 2.95 3.09
CA PHE A 23 19.78 3.77 4.09
C PHE A 23 19.24 2.96 5.28
N GLN A 24 19.49 1.64 5.30
CA GLN A 24 18.91 0.72 6.28
C GLN A 24 17.37 0.86 6.32
N ALA A 25 16.77 1.06 5.15
CA ALA A 25 15.34 1.25 4.99
C ALA A 25 14.64 -0.11 4.82
N VAL A 26 13.33 -0.10 5.01
CA VAL A 26 12.47 -1.29 4.85
C VAL A 26 11.75 -1.18 3.50
N PRO A 27 12.06 -2.03 2.51
CA PRO A 27 11.30 -2.10 1.27
C PRO A 27 9.85 -2.52 1.53
N PHE A 28 8.90 -1.89 0.84
CA PHE A 28 7.50 -2.27 0.87
C PHE A 28 6.80 -1.92 -0.45
N ASP A 29 5.67 -2.58 -0.69
CA ASP A 29 4.78 -2.35 -1.85
C ASP A 29 5.43 -2.55 -3.22
N ILE A 30 6.35 -3.51 -3.29
CA ILE A 30 6.97 -3.99 -4.53
C ILE A 30 7.02 -5.52 -4.52
N ASP A 31 7.27 -6.12 -5.68
CA ASP A 31 7.43 -7.58 -5.77
C ASP A 31 8.67 -8.07 -5.01
N ASN A 32 8.59 -9.31 -4.51
CA ASN A 32 9.70 -10.07 -3.92
C ASN A 32 10.33 -9.46 -2.64
N VAL A 33 9.59 -8.64 -1.90
CA VAL A 33 9.99 -8.16 -0.56
C VAL A 33 9.02 -8.64 0.51
N PHE A 34 9.41 -8.54 1.79
CA PHE A 34 8.60 -9.02 2.91
C PHE A 34 7.22 -8.33 2.99
N TRP A 35 7.22 -7.00 2.85
CA TRP A 35 6.03 -6.16 2.85
C TRP A 35 5.48 -6.04 1.43
N SER A 36 4.93 -7.14 0.93
CA SER A 36 4.42 -7.25 -0.43
C SER A 36 3.04 -7.92 -0.44
N HIS A 37 2.50 -8.10 -1.63
CA HIS A 37 1.31 -8.88 -1.88
C HIS A 37 1.54 -10.36 -1.51
N ARG A 38 0.49 -11.03 -1.04
CA ARG A 38 0.52 -12.44 -0.65
C ARG A 38 -0.69 -13.16 -1.20
N GLY A 39 -0.52 -13.85 -2.33
CA GLY A 39 -1.64 -14.46 -3.05
C GLY A 39 -2.60 -13.40 -3.55
N GLU A 40 -3.87 -13.47 -3.15
CA GLU A 40 -4.89 -12.48 -3.51
C GLU A 40 -4.93 -11.25 -2.58
N ARG A 41 -4.05 -11.20 -1.58
CA ARG A 41 -3.97 -10.10 -0.60
C ARG A 41 -2.98 -9.03 -1.04
N CYS A 42 -3.31 -7.75 -0.82
CA CYS A 42 -2.42 -6.64 -1.11
C CYS A 42 -1.47 -6.32 0.05
N THR A 43 -0.54 -5.39 -0.15
CA THR A 43 0.41 -4.96 0.90
C THR A 43 -0.29 -4.49 2.19
N PHE A 44 -1.44 -3.81 2.06
CA PHE A 44 -2.20 -3.33 3.22
C PHE A 44 -2.74 -4.48 4.10
N ASP A 45 -3.18 -5.58 3.48
CA ASP A 45 -3.58 -6.79 4.20
C ASP A 45 -2.39 -7.43 4.93
N THR A 46 -1.23 -7.50 4.26
CA THR A 46 0.01 -7.99 4.86
C THR A 46 0.40 -7.17 6.08
N MET A 47 0.26 -5.85 6.03
CA MET A 47 0.50 -4.97 7.17
C MET A 47 -0.45 -5.22 8.33
N ILE A 48 -1.75 -5.36 8.07
CA ILE A 48 -2.74 -5.69 9.12
C ILE A 48 -2.37 -6.99 9.82
N GLU A 49 -2.04 -8.03 9.06
CA GLU A 49 -1.66 -9.36 9.58
C GLU A 49 -0.38 -9.31 10.41
N GLU A 50 0.72 -8.80 9.85
CA GLU A 50 2.04 -8.82 10.50
C GLU A 50 2.12 -7.87 11.71
N PHE A 51 1.33 -6.80 11.72
CA PHE A 51 1.21 -5.93 12.90
C PHE A 51 0.21 -6.45 13.93
N GLY A 52 -0.49 -7.56 13.66
CA GLY A 52 -1.49 -8.12 14.57
C GLY A 52 -2.65 -7.15 14.87
N LEU A 53 -3.06 -6.36 13.87
CA LEU A 53 -4.12 -5.38 14.04
C LEU A 53 -5.48 -6.04 13.84
N GLU A 54 -6.27 -6.12 14.90
CA GLU A 54 -7.60 -6.73 14.86
C GLU A 54 -8.68 -5.68 15.13
N SER A 55 -9.48 -5.37 14.10
CA SER A 55 -10.62 -4.46 14.23
C SER A 55 -11.58 -4.60 13.07
N GLN A 56 -12.88 -4.68 13.37
CA GLN A 56 -13.93 -4.73 12.35
C GLN A 56 -13.87 -3.55 11.36
N ALA A 57 -13.40 -2.37 11.81
CA ALA A 57 -13.22 -1.22 10.93
C ALA A 57 -12.07 -1.43 9.95
N LEU A 58 -10.95 -1.99 10.42
CA LEU A 58 -9.80 -2.32 9.57
C LEU A 58 -10.14 -3.44 8.59
N ASP A 59 -10.90 -4.46 8.99
CA ASP A 59 -11.30 -5.56 8.10
C ASP A 59 -12.11 -5.07 6.89
N ARG A 60 -13.04 -4.13 7.13
CA ARG A 60 -13.83 -3.49 6.08
C ARG A 60 -12.95 -2.64 5.16
N LEU A 61 -12.05 -1.85 5.75
CA LEU A 61 -11.11 -1.03 4.99
C LEU A 61 -10.18 -1.88 4.14
N ALA A 62 -9.65 -2.97 4.69
CA ALA A 62 -8.78 -3.91 4.00
C ALA A 62 -9.44 -4.49 2.76
N THR A 63 -10.72 -4.85 2.86
CA THR A 63 -11.48 -5.34 1.72
C THR A 63 -11.63 -4.30 0.61
N ILE A 64 -11.89 -3.03 0.97
CA ILE A 64 -12.00 -1.93 0.00
C ILE A 64 -10.65 -1.67 -0.68
N VAL A 65 -9.57 -1.57 0.10
CA VAL A 65 -8.22 -1.31 -0.42
C VAL A 65 -7.77 -2.44 -1.34
N ARG A 66 -7.86 -3.70 -0.89
CA ARG A 66 -7.56 -4.89 -1.69
C ARG A 66 -8.31 -4.89 -3.01
N ALA A 67 -9.61 -4.65 -2.98
CA ALA A 67 -10.44 -4.67 -4.20
C ALA A 67 -10.00 -3.64 -5.24
N ALA A 68 -9.66 -2.43 -4.80
CA ALA A 68 -9.16 -1.38 -5.69
C ALA A 68 -7.75 -1.69 -6.22
N ASP A 69 -6.87 -2.15 -5.35
CA ASP A 69 -5.46 -2.38 -5.64
C ASP A 69 -5.21 -3.60 -6.53
N THR A 70 -5.97 -4.69 -6.33
CA THR A 70 -5.86 -5.91 -7.15
C THR A 70 -6.81 -5.91 -8.37
N ALA A 71 -7.40 -4.76 -8.72
CA ALA A 71 -8.38 -4.61 -9.80
C ALA A 71 -9.62 -5.55 -9.72
N ARG A 72 -9.99 -5.98 -8.51
CA ARG A 72 -11.16 -6.83 -8.23
C ARG A 72 -12.34 -6.00 -7.77
N LEU A 73 -12.78 -5.09 -8.65
CA LEU A 73 -13.74 -4.02 -8.33
C LEU A 73 -15.15 -4.53 -7.98
N ASP A 74 -15.42 -5.81 -8.23
CA ASP A 74 -16.66 -6.51 -7.90
C ASP A 74 -16.71 -7.02 -6.45
N LEU A 75 -15.57 -7.05 -5.71
CA LEU A 75 -15.54 -7.56 -4.34
C LEU A 75 -16.37 -6.74 -3.37
N VAL A 76 -16.39 -5.40 -3.53
CA VAL A 76 -17.19 -4.49 -2.72
C VAL A 76 -17.65 -3.29 -3.54
N PRO A 77 -18.87 -2.75 -3.32
CA PRO A 77 -19.43 -1.69 -4.15
C PRO A 77 -18.62 -0.38 -4.10
N GLN A 78 -17.82 -0.16 -3.06
CA GLN A 78 -16.99 1.04 -2.90
C GLN A 78 -15.72 1.02 -3.76
N ALA A 79 -15.26 -0.15 -4.23
CA ALA A 79 -13.94 -0.34 -4.82
C ALA A 79 -13.70 0.54 -6.05
N ALA A 80 -14.65 0.56 -6.99
CA ALA A 80 -14.54 1.36 -8.21
C ALA A 80 -14.48 2.87 -7.92
N GLY A 81 -15.27 3.35 -6.95
CA GLY A 81 -15.26 4.74 -6.53
C GLY A 81 -13.96 5.12 -5.83
N PHE A 82 -13.45 4.25 -4.97
CA PHE A 82 -12.17 4.44 -4.30
C PHE A 82 -11.00 4.50 -5.29
N LEU A 83 -10.93 3.55 -6.23
CA LEU A 83 -9.92 3.56 -7.29
C LEU A 83 -10.01 4.83 -8.16
N ALA A 84 -11.23 5.25 -8.54
CA ALA A 84 -11.43 6.46 -9.32
C ALA A 84 -10.93 7.71 -8.58
N ALA A 85 -11.18 7.80 -7.27
CA ALA A 85 -10.68 8.89 -6.43
C ALA A 85 -9.15 8.88 -6.37
N SER A 86 -8.52 7.74 -6.10
CA SER A 86 -7.05 7.60 -6.04
C SER A 86 -6.37 7.98 -7.36
N LEU A 87 -6.93 7.52 -8.49
CA LEU A 87 -6.43 7.88 -9.82
C LEU A 87 -6.70 9.36 -10.17
N GLY A 88 -7.72 9.97 -9.59
CA GLY A 88 -7.96 11.41 -9.70
C GLY A 88 -6.88 12.20 -8.97
N LEU A 89 -6.63 11.83 -7.71
CA LEU A 89 -5.59 12.43 -6.87
C LEU A 89 -4.22 12.34 -7.52
N SER A 90 -3.82 11.17 -8.01
CA SER A 90 -2.50 10.97 -8.65
C SER A 90 -2.30 11.78 -9.94
N ARG A 91 -3.39 12.27 -10.56
CA ARG A 91 -3.32 13.16 -11.73
C ARG A 91 -3.33 14.63 -11.34
N MET A 92 -4.00 14.96 -10.24
CA MET A 92 -4.10 16.33 -9.73
C MET A 92 -2.81 16.75 -9.03
N PHE A 93 -2.18 15.82 -8.30
CA PHE A 93 -0.97 16.04 -7.53
C PHE A 93 0.13 15.16 -8.11
N ARG A 94 1.15 15.78 -8.70
CA ARG A 94 2.34 15.08 -9.25
C ARG A 94 3.50 15.03 -8.27
N ASP A 95 3.45 15.88 -7.25
CA ASP A 95 4.43 15.96 -6.18
C ASP A 95 3.69 15.69 -4.88
N ASP A 96 4.18 14.73 -4.09
CA ASP A 96 3.55 14.29 -2.84
C ASP A 96 3.90 15.23 -1.66
N LEU A 97 4.65 16.31 -1.92
CA LEU A 97 5.03 17.34 -0.94
C LEU A 97 4.17 18.62 -0.97
N GLU A 98 3.24 18.76 -1.92
CA GLU A 98 2.25 19.86 -2.01
C GLU A 98 0.87 19.45 -1.47
#